data_AF-A0A4P6P196-F1
#
_entry.id   AF-A0A4P6P196-F1
#
_cell.length_a   1.000
_cell.length_b   1.000
_cell.length_c   1.000
_cell.angle_alpha   90.00
_cell.angle_beta   90.00
_cell.angle_gamma   90.00
#
_symmetry.space_group_name_H-M   'P 1'
#
loop_
_entity.id
_entity.type
_entity.pdbx_description
1 polymer ?
#
loop_
_entity_poly.entity_id
_entity_poly.type
_entity_poly.pdbx_seq_one_letter_code
_entity_poly.pdbx_strand_id
1 'polypeptide(L)'
;MSYDKIIVNGNGGEFPYSESFDDESYYYEISIVWDDRDGELFISKWGSHIAFDDDHSWLDFKIAPNDLFPNQKELTHDNILSYMSTLQERESEGKIILKEEVEKYYQRYLKSE
;
A
#
# COMPACT_ATOMS: atom_id res chain seq x y z
N MET A 1 -4.04 6.23 -13.59
CA MET A 1 -5.19 6.71 -12.77
C MET A 1 -4.96 8.18 -12.41
N SER A 2 -5.96 8.91 -11.92
CA SER A 2 -5.82 10.30 -11.48
C SER A 2 -6.07 10.34 -9.98
N TYR A 3 -5.05 10.62 -9.19
CA TYR A 3 -5.21 10.94 -7.78
C TYR A 3 -6.12 12.16 -7.63
N ASP A 4 -7.02 12.13 -6.64
CA ASP A 4 -7.98 13.21 -6.39
C ASP A 4 -7.74 13.91 -5.04
N LYS A 5 -6.85 13.35 -4.20
CA LYS A 5 -6.54 13.83 -2.85
C LYS A 5 -5.03 13.87 -2.61
N ILE A 6 -4.63 14.58 -1.56
CA ILE A 6 -3.23 14.72 -1.14
C ILE A 6 -3.15 14.59 0.39
N ILE A 7 -2.22 13.77 0.88
CA ILE A 7 -1.80 13.74 2.29
C ILE A 7 -0.52 14.58 2.41
N VAL A 8 -0.44 15.44 3.42
CA VAL A 8 0.74 16.27 3.68
C VAL A 8 1.34 15.88 5.03
N ASN A 9 2.63 15.53 5.06
CA ASN A 9 3.32 15.21 6.31
C ASN A 9 3.83 16.47 7.04
N GLY A 10 4.33 16.30 8.26
CA GLY A 10 4.83 17.41 9.09
C GLY A 10 6.02 18.18 8.51
N ASN A 11 6.71 17.64 7.50
CA ASN A 11 7.83 18.27 6.82
C ASN A 11 7.42 18.92 5.48
N GLY A 12 6.12 18.91 5.14
CA GLY A 12 5.59 19.43 3.88
C GLY A 12 5.74 18.49 2.69
N GLY A 13 6.07 17.22 2.91
CA GLY A 13 6.03 16.18 1.88
C GLY A 13 4.59 15.87 1.50
N GLU A 14 4.30 15.85 0.20
CA GLU A 14 2.97 15.62 -0.37
C GLU A 14 2.88 14.23 -0.98
N PHE A 15 1.79 13.52 -0.66
CA PHE A 15 1.49 12.18 -1.15
C PHE A 15 0.13 12.20 -1.84
N PRO A 16 0.09 12.36 -3.17
CA PRO A 16 -1.13 12.20 -3.95
C PRO A 16 -1.71 10.80 -3.76
N TYR A 17 -3.02 10.70 -3.58
CA TYR A 17 -3.67 9.41 -3.38
C TYR A 17 -5.11 9.39 -3.87
N SER A 18 -5.64 8.17 -4.01
CA SER A 18 -7.05 7.88 -4.18
C SER A 18 -7.52 6.93 -3.08
N GLU A 19 -8.81 6.96 -2.75
CA GLU A 19 -9.41 6.08 -1.75
C GLU A 19 -10.75 5.51 -2.22
N SER A 20 -11.02 4.27 -1.83
CA SER A 20 -12.29 3.58 -2.05
C SER A 20 -12.66 2.79 -0.79
N PHE A 21 -13.95 2.74 -0.48
CA PHE A 21 -14.47 2.09 0.72
C PHE A 21 -15.59 1.12 0.36
N ASP A 22 -15.60 -0.04 1.01
CA ASP A 22 -16.73 -0.97 1.00
C ASP A 22 -17.14 -1.34 2.44
N ASP A 23 -18.16 -2.19 2.58
CA ASP A 23 -18.69 -2.58 3.88
C ASP A 23 -17.70 -3.40 4.73
N GLU A 24 -16.65 -3.97 4.12
CA GLU A 24 -15.70 -4.89 4.75
C GLU A 24 -14.30 -4.26 4.96
N SER A 25 -13.90 -3.30 4.12
CA SER A 25 -12.57 -2.73 4.07
C SER A 25 -12.53 -1.30 3.48
N TYR A 26 -11.39 -0.67 3.67
CA TYR A 26 -10.91 0.50 2.93
C TYR A 26 -9.81 0.08 1.96
N TYR A 27 -9.60 0.89 0.92
CA TYR A 27 -8.51 0.80 -0.02
C TYR A 27 -7.93 2.19 -0.25
N TYR A 28 -6.63 2.32 -0.06
CA TYR A 28 -5.87 3.51 -0.41
C TYR A 28 -4.84 3.14 -1.45
N GLU A 29 -4.70 3.96 -2.48
CA GLU A 29 -3.65 3.90 -3.49
C GLU A 29 -2.89 5.22 -3.43
N ILE A 30 -1.66 5.18 -2.94
CA ILE A 30 -0.86 6.37 -2.60
C ILE A 30 0.38 6.38 -3.48
N SER A 31 0.60 7.47 -4.21
CA SER A 31 1.83 7.72 -4.95
C SER A 31 2.97 7.97 -3.97
N ILE A 32 4.05 7.20 -4.10
CA ILE A 32 5.21 7.29 -3.23
C ILE A 32 6.52 7.16 -4.02
N VAL A 33 7.59 7.64 -3.40
CA VAL A 33 8.97 7.30 -3.78
C VAL A 33 9.55 6.47 -2.65
N TRP A 34 10.02 5.26 -2.97
CA TRP A 34 10.56 4.30 -2.01
C TRP A 34 11.94 3.84 -2.44
N ASP A 35 12.96 4.12 -1.63
CA ASP A 35 14.37 3.83 -1.95
C ASP A 35 14.76 4.26 -3.37
N ASP A 36 14.48 5.52 -3.70
CA ASP A 36 14.69 6.14 -5.02
C ASP A 36 13.89 5.51 -6.20
N ARG A 37 12.87 4.69 -5.90
CA ARG A 37 11.98 4.09 -6.90
C ARG A 37 10.58 4.66 -6.79
N ASP A 38 10.03 5.09 -7.92
CA ASP A 38 8.63 5.49 -8.02
C ASP A 38 7.70 4.26 -7.95
N GLY A 39 6.56 4.43 -7.30
CA GLY A 39 5.52 3.41 -7.29
C GLY A 39 4.29 3.79 -6.49
N GLU A 40 3.40 2.82 -6.33
CA GLU A 40 2.14 2.98 -5.61
C GLU A 40 2.08 2.08 -4.38
N LEU A 41 1.83 2.68 -3.22
CA LEU A 41 1.49 1.97 -2.00
C LEU A 41 -0.01 1.69 -1.97
N PHE A 42 -0.36 0.41 -1.97
CA PHE A 42 -1.70 -0.09 -1.75
C PHE A 42 -1.88 -0.46 -0.29
N ILE A 43 -2.91 0.10 0.34
CA ILE A 43 -3.26 -0.20 1.74
C ILE A 43 -4.70 -0.68 1.80
N SER A 44 -4.90 -1.86 2.39
CA SER A 44 -6.22 -2.37 2.77
C SER A 44 -6.24 -2.73 4.24
N LYS A 45 -7.42 -3.04 4.78
CA LYS A 45 -7.56 -3.51 6.17
C LYS A 45 -6.64 -4.70 6.50
N TRP A 46 -6.40 -5.58 5.54
CA TRP A 46 -5.73 -6.87 5.73
C TRP A 46 -4.24 -6.86 5.41
N GLY A 47 -3.73 -5.79 4.82
CA GLY A 47 -2.33 -5.72 4.42
C GLY A 47 -2.06 -4.64 3.39
N SER A 48 -0.81 -4.58 2.97
CA SER A 48 -0.32 -3.59 2.02
C SER A 48 0.82 -4.14 1.17
N HIS A 49 0.95 -3.59 -0.03
CA HIS A 49 2.13 -3.81 -0.88
C HIS A 49 2.45 -2.51 -1.64
N ILE A 50 3.70 -2.39 -2.09
CA ILE A 50 4.12 -1.35 -3.02
C ILE A 50 4.28 -1.99 -4.39
N ALA A 51 3.63 -1.46 -5.42
CA ALA A 51 3.92 -1.82 -6.80
C ALA A 51 4.92 -0.81 -7.37
N PHE A 52 6.06 -1.27 -7.89
CA PHE A 52 7.07 -0.38 -8.46
C PHE A 52 6.85 -0.15 -9.96
N ASP A 53 7.07 1.08 -10.41
CA ASP A 53 6.84 1.47 -11.82
C ASP A 53 7.92 0.95 -12.79
N ASP A 54 9.13 0.75 -12.29
CA ASP A 54 10.31 0.44 -13.09
C ASP A 54 10.36 -1.02 -13.58
N ASP A 55 9.99 -1.98 -12.73
CA ASP A 55 10.03 -3.41 -13.01
C ASP A 55 8.71 -4.15 -12.74
N HIS A 56 7.68 -3.44 -12.25
CA HIS A 56 6.38 -3.98 -11.86
C HIS A 56 6.45 -5.10 -10.81
N SER A 57 7.55 -5.19 -10.06
CA SER A 57 7.63 -6.04 -8.87
C SER A 57 6.82 -5.43 -7.73
N TRP A 58 6.44 -6.28 -6.78
CA TRP A 58 5.74 -5.86 -5.57
C TRP A 58 6.66 -6.02 -4.36
N LEU A 59 6.72 -5.01 -3.49
CA LEU A 59 7.21 -5.16 -2.12
C LEU A 59 6.01 -5.41 -1.21
N ASP A 60 5.82 -6.67 -0.81
CA ASP A 60 4.69 -7.12 0.02
C ASP A 60 5.07 -7.12 1.50
N PHE A 61 4.21 -6.53 2.35
CA PHE A 61 4.44 -6.45 3.79
C PHE A 61 3.46 -7.34 4.55
N LYS A 62 3.98 -8.17 5.47
CA LYS A 62 3.16 -8.99 6.38
C LYS A 62 2.73 -8.23 7.64
N ILE A 63 2.37 -6.96 7.47
CA ILE A 63 1.91 -6.08 8.52
C ILE A 63 0.51 -5.64 8.08
N ALA A 64 -0.52 -5.98 8.84
CA ALA A 64 -1.86 -5.52 8.52
C ALA A 64 -2.12 -4.18 9.22
N PRO A 65 -2.68 -3.16 8.54
CA PRO A 65 -3.12 -1.94 9.20
C PRO A 65 -4.08 -2.20 10.37
N ASN A 66 -4.93 -3.23 10.28
CA ASN A 66 -5.86 -3.60 11.35
C ASN A 66 -5.17 -4.13 12.62
N ASP A 67 -3.92 -4.61 12.54
CA ASP A 67 -3.15 -5.00 13.74
C ASP A 67 -2.66 -3.78 14.53
N LEU A 68 -2.45 -2.65 13.85
CA LEU A 68 -1.96 -1.39 14.43
C LEU A 68 -3.11 -0.44 14.78
N PHE A 69 -4.14 -0.40 13.94
CA PHE A 69 -5.31 0.47 14.05
C PHE A 69 -6.59 -0.38 13.98
N PRO A 70 -6.93 -1.10 15.07
CA PRO A 70 -8.07 -2.02 15.05
C PRO A 70 -9.41 -1.27 14.95
N ASN A 71 -10.40 -1.93 14.33
CA ASN A 71 -11.79 -1.49 14.23
C ASN A 71 -12.00 -0.15 13.51
N GLN A 72 -11.07 0.24 12.65
CA GLN A 72 -11.22 1.42 11.80
C GLN A 72 -12.05 1.08 10.56
N LYS A 73 -13.04 1.94 10.25
CA LYS A 73 -13.77 1.90 8.98
C LYS A 73 -12.97 2.55 7.84
N GLU A 74 -12.14 3.52 8.19
CA GLU A 74 -11.22 4.25 7.34
C GLU A 74 -10.02 4.67 8.19
N LEU A 75 -8.84 4.81 7.58
CA LEU A 75 -7.66 5.36 8.24
C LEU A 75 -7.69 6.89 8.16
N THR A 76 -7.35 7.54 9.27
CA THR A 76 -7.06 8.98 9.26
C THR A 76 -5.72 9.25 8.54
N HIS A 77 -5.49 10.49 8.11
CA HIS A 77 -4.19 10.88 7.54
C HIS A 77 -3.01 10.58 8.48
N ASP A 78 -3.18 10.84 9.78
CA ASP A 78 -2.16 10.52 10.78
C ASP A 78 -1.89 9.01 10.87
N ASN A 79 -2.94 8.18 10.76
CA ASN A 79 -2.78 6.72 10.74
C ASN A 79 -2.03 6.26 9.49
N ILE A 80 -2.34 6.83 8.32
CA ILE A 80 -1.65 6.50 7.07
C ILE A 80 -0.17 6.88 7.15
N LEU A 81 0.16 8.10 7.60
CA LEU A 81 1.54 8.55 7.76
C LEU A 81 2.32 7.71 8.79
N SER A 82 1.68 7.38 9.90
CA SER A 82 2.24 6.48 10.91
C SER A 82 2.49 5.07 10.36
N TYR A 83 1.55 4.58 9.54
CA TYR A 83 1.68 3.29 8.86
C TYR A 83 2.85 3.28 7.87
N MET A 84 2.96 4.30 7.01
CA MET A 84 4.08 4.44 6.06
C MET A 84 5.43 4.45 6.78
N SER A 85 5.52 5.16 7.90
CA SER A 85 6.73 5.19 8.74
C SER A 85 7.03 3.79 9.30
N THR A 86 6.01 3.06 9.75
CA THR A 86 6.15 1.68 10.24
C THR A 86 6.65 0.73 9.15
N LEU A 87 6.14 0.86 7.92
CA LEU A 87 6.60 0.07 6.79
C LEU A 87 8.08 0.35 6.49
N GLN A 88 8.50 1.61 6.58
CA GLN A 88 9.88 2.01 6.33
C GLN A 88 10.83 1.48 7.42
N GLU A 89 10.44 1.58 8.68
CA GLU A 89 11.19 1.01 9.81
C GLU A 89 11.33 -0.52 9.74
N ARG A 90 10.34 -1.18 9.11
CA ARG A 90 10.27 -2.64 8.99
C ARG A 90 10.47 -3.13 7.55
N GLU A 91 11.16 -2.34 6.74
CA GLU A 91 11.43 -2.65 5.33
C GLU A 91 12.07 -4.03 5.15
N SER A 92 12.97 -4.42 6.06
CA SER A 92 13.64 -5.73 6.03
C SER A 92 12.70 -6.94 6.16
N GLU A 93 11.45 -6.73 6.60
CA GLU A 93 10.42 -7.77 6.66
C GLU A 93 9.60 -7.87 5.37
N GLY A 94 9.73 -6.88 4.48
CA GLY A 94 9.10 -6.87 3.18
C GLY A 94 9.66 -7.97 2.28
N LYS A 95 8.79 -8.56 1.47
CA LYS A 95 9.17 -9.56 0.48
C LYS A 95 8.97 -9.00 -0.92
N ILE A 96 10.04 -8.96 -1.71
CA ILE A 96 9.95 -8.67 -3.14
C ILE A 96 9.32 -9.87 -3.86
N ILE A 97 8.29 -9.60 -4.65
CA ILE A 97 7.61 -10.54 -5.53
C ILE A 97 7.80 -10.01 -6.96
N LEU A 98 8.46 -10.80 -7.81
CA LEU A 98 8.71 -10.38 -9.19
C LEU A 98 7.41 -10.36 -10.00
N LYS A 99 7.37 -9.55 -11.06
CA LYS A 99 6.22 -9.45 -11.96
C LYS A 99 5.69 -10.82 -12.41
N GLU A 100 6.58 -11.73 -12.79
CA GLU A 100 6.19 -13.07 -13.26
C GLU A 100 5.55 -13.91 -12.14
N GLU A 101 5.89 -13.66 -10.88
CA GLU A 101 5.26 -14.30 -9.73
C GLU A 101 3.89 -13.68 -9.42
N VAL A 102 3.76 -12.35 -9.49
CA VAL A 102 2.47 -11.64 -9.38
C VAL A 102 1.49 -12.17 -10.43
N GLU A 103 1.90 -12.25 -11.69
CA GLU A 103 1.09 -12.79 -12.78
C GLU A 103 0.67 -14.24 -12.51
N LYS A 104 1.58 -15.09 -12.01
CA LYS A 104 1.25 -16.48 -11.63
C LYS A 104 0.21 -16.53 -10.51
N TYR A 105 0.31 -15.67 -9.50
CA TYR A 105 -0.67 -15.61 -8.42
C TYR A 105 -2.04 -15.19 -8.94
N TYR A 106 -2.10 -14.15 -9.77
CA TYR A 106 -3.33 -13.70 -10.39
C TYR A 106 -3.99 -14.77 -11.27
N GLN A 107 -3.19 -15.47 -12.10
CA GLN A 107 -3.70 -16.57 -12.93
C GLN A 107 -4.19 -17.77 -12.11
N ARG A 108 -3.66 -17.99 -10.90
CA ARG A 108 -4.19 -19.02 -9.99
C ARG A 108 -5.51 -18.58 -9.39
N TYR A 109 -5.61 -17.33 -8.94
CA TYR A 109 -6.83 -16.74 -8.41
C TYR A 109 -8.00 -16.87 -9.41
N LEU A 110 -7.78 -16.47 -10.66
CA LEU A 110 -8.79 -16.59 -11.74
C LEU A 110 -9.23 -18.03 -12.05
N LYS A 111 -8.44 -19.04 -11.69
CA LYS A 111 -8.75 -20.46 -11.91
C LYS A 111 -9.35 -21.14 -10.69
N SER A 112 -9.30 -20.48 -9.53
CA SER A 112 -9.85 -20.99 -8.27
C SER A 112 -11.29 -20.55 -7.99
N GLU A 113 -11.87 -19.73 -8.88
CA GLU A 113 -13.30 -19.40 -8.91
C GLU A 113 -14.10 -20.28 -9.89
#